data_AF-A0A8H6HIF4-F1
#
_entry.id   AF-A0A8H6HIF4-F1
#
_cell.length_a   1.000
_cell.length_b   1.000
_cell.length_c   1.000
_cell.angle_alpha   90.00
_cell.angle_beta   90.00
_cell.angle_gamma   90.00
#
_symmetry.space_group_name_H-M   'P 1'
#
loop_
_entity.id
_entity.type
_entity.pdbx_description
1 polymer ?
#
loop_
_entity_poly.entity_id
_entity_poly.type
_entity_poly.pdbx_seq_one_letter_code
_entity_poly.pdbx_strand_id
1 'polypeptide(L)'
;MLGTKTGAADMDKVIITEPVDCPVRKEVLEALLVLLHDRNQPSMESRVAKLSDEAVLDLVAALELYQAQEVLDVCARWIRNSPALRPWLAFRYALQHRDISTLDCAARYTLASKLVTYRPHMKSTNLIT
;
A
#
# COMPACT_ATOMS: atom_id res chain seq x y z
N MET A 1 52.49 -42.37 -11.66
CA MET A 1 52.47 -40.91 -11.88
C MET A 1 51.07 -40.50 -12.30
N LEU A 2 50.49 -39.52 -11.58
CA LEU A 2 49.33 -38.66 -11.94
C LEU A 2 47.99 -39.41 -12.13
N GLY A 3 47.00 -39.35 -11.24
CA GLY A 3 46.36 -38.13 -10.69
C GLY A 3 45.56 -37.47 -11.81
N THR A 4 44.23 -37.53 -11.86
CA THR A 4 43.33 -36.67 -11.07
C THR A 4 41.91 -37.25 -11.00
N LYS A 5 41.42 -37.57 -9.80
CA LYS A 5 39.98 -37.62 -9.52
C LYS A 5 39.54 -36.20 -9.21
N THR A 6 38.91 -35.53 -10.17
CA THR A 6 38.17 -34.29 -9.95
C THR A 6 36.90 -34.66 -9.19
N GLY A 7 36.99 -34.67 -7.86
CA GLY A 7 35.82 -34.59 -7.01
C GLY A 7 35.22 -33.21 -7.19
N ALA A 8 34.12 -33.13 -7.94
CA ALA A 8 33.24 -31.98 -7.88
C ALA A 8 32.74 -31.89 -6.43
N ALA A 9 33.31 -30.97 -5.67
CA ALA A 9 32.81 -30.63 -4.36
C ALA A 9 31.40 -30.05 -4.56
N ASP A 10 30.42 -30.88 -4.26
CA ASP A 10 29.03 -30.51 -4.11
C ASP A 10 28.97 -29.48 -2.98
N MET A 11 28.98 -28.19 -3.34
CA MET A 11 28.68 -27.13 -2.39
C MET A 11 27.19 -27.18 -2.16
N ASP A 12 26.78 -28.10 -1.29
CA ASP A 12 25.48 -28.03 -0.61
C ASP A 12 25.38 -26.64 0.01
N LYS A 13 24.66 -25.75 -0.68
CA LYS A 13 24.21 -24.48 -0.12
C LYS A 13 23.34 -24.85 1.07
N VAL A 14 23.92 -24.79 2.26
CA VAL A 14 23.18 -24.83 3.52
C VAL A 14 22.30 -23.60 3.53
N ILE A 15 21.06 -23.76 3.04
CA ILE A 15 20.02 -22.77 3.21
C ILE A 15 19.62 -22.88 4.68
N ILE A 16 20.16 -21.99 5.50
CA ILE A 16 19.70 -21.81 6.87
C ILE A 16 18.30 -21.20 6.78
N THR A 17 17.26 -22.05 6.75
CA THR A 17 15.87 -21.63 6.85
C THR A 17 15.49 -21.51 8.32
N GLU A 18 16.01 -20.48 8.98
CA GLU A 18 15.37 -20.05 10.22
C GLU A 18 13.99 -19.47 9.85
N PRO A 19 12.90 -19.94 10.46
CA PRO A 19 11.58 -19.39 10.21
C PRO A 19 11.57 -17.93 10.70
N VAL A 20 11.46 -16.99 9.77
CA VAL A 20 11.27 -15.58 10.09
C VAL A 20 9.82 -15.38 10.47
N ASP A 21 9.56 -15.05 11.73
CA ASP A 21 8.23 -14.63 12.17
C ASP A 21 7.92 -13.27 11.52
N CYS A 22 7.03 -13.29 10.54
CA CYS A 22 6.64 -12.13 9.78
C CYS A 22 5.16 -11.85 10.08
N PRO A 23 4.85 -10.84 10.92
CA PRO A 23 3.47 -10.53 11.30
C PRO A 23 2.65 -9.89 10.17
N VAL A 24 3.20 -9.86 8.96
CA VAL A 24 2.63 -9.21 7.78
C VAL A 24 1.82 -10.22 6.98
N ARG A 25 0.62 -9.82 6.55
CA ARG A 25 -0.25 -10.66 5.71
C ARG A 25 0.48 -11.05 4.42
N LYS A 26 0.25 -12.28 3.94
CA LYS A 26 0.92 -12.83 2.74
C LYS A 26 0.89 -11.88 1.53
N GLU A 27 -0.26 -11.30 1.23
CA GLU A 27 -0.42 -10.36 0.11
C GLU A 27 0.44 -9.09 0.26
N VAL A 28 0.60 -8.60 1.49
CA VAL A 28 1.41 -7.41 1.80
C VAL A 28 2.89 -7.75 1.75
N LEU A 29 3.28 -8.95 2.20
CA LEU A 29 4.65 -9.44 2.11
C LEU A 29 5.09 -9.63 0.65
N GLU A 30 4.23 -10.21 -0.19
CA GLU A 30 4.50 -10.34 -1.63
C GLU A 30 4.65 -8.96 -2.30
N ALA A 31 3.76 -8.02 -1.98
CA ALA A 31 3.86 -6.65 -2.49
C ALA A 31 5.15 -5.96 -2.02
N LEU A 32 5.49 -6.09 -0.74
CA LEU A 32 6.71 -5.53 -0.15
C LEU A 32 7.96 -6.06 -0.88
N LEU A 33 8.09 -7.38 -1.02
CA LEU A 33 9.23 -8.00 -1.69
C LEU A 33 9.36 -7.52 -3.14
N VAL A 34 8.24 -7.49 -3.86
CA VAL A 34 8.23 -7.00 -5.24
C VAL A 34 8.67 -5.55 -5.33
N LEU A 35 8.17 -4.68 -4.46
CA LEU A 35 8.50 -3.25 -4.48
C LEU A 35 9.94 -2.97 -4.07
N LEU A 36 10.50 -3.75 -3.13
CA LEU A 36 11.92 -3.65 -2.76
C LEU A 36 12.86 -4.05 -3.91
N HIS A 37 12.41 -4.92 -4.82
CA HIS A 37 13.19 -5.34 -5.97
C HIS A 37 12.93 -4.51 -7.24
N ASP A 38 11.84 -3.77 -7.31
CA ASP A 38 11.46 -2.95 -8.46
C ASP A 38 11.99 -1.52 -8.32
N ARG A 39 12.90 -1.12 -9.21
CA ARG A 39 13.45 0.24 -9.25
C ARG A 39 12.62 1.21 -10.09
N ASN A 40 11.53 0.75 -10.71
CA ASN A 40 10.74 1.56 -11.63
C ASN A 40 9.48 2.14 -10.94
N GLN A 41 9.49 3.45 -10.67
CA GLN A 41 8.42 4.13 -9.93
C GLN A 41 7.00 3.97 -10.54
N PRO A 42 6.76 4.20 -11.85
CA PRO A 42 5.47 3.92 -12.47
C PRO A 42 4.93 2.48 -12.24
N SER A 43 5.83 1.49 -12.23
CA SER A 43 5.45 0.09 -11.96
C SER A 43 5.03 -0.09 -10.50
N MET A 44 5.74 0.56 -9.56
CA MET A 44 5.40 0.56 -8.14
C MET A 44 4.02 1.16 -7.89
N GLU A 45 3.73 2.34 -8.42
CA GLU A 45 2.43 3.01 -8.25
C GLU A 45 1.28 2.17 -8.82
N SER A 46 1.47 1.53 -9.98
CA SER A 46 0.48 0.61 -10.57
C SER A 46 0.21 -0.61 -9.68
N ARG A 47 1.22 -1.13 -8.99
CA ARG A 47 1.07 -2.25 -8.06
C ARG A 47 0.33 -1.84 -6.79
N VAL A 48 0.71 -0.71 -6.19
CA VAL A 48 0.03 -0.16 -5.02
C VAL A 48 -1.45 0.12 -5.33
N ALA A 49 -1.75 0.63 -6.53
CA ALA A 49 -3.13 0.90 -6.95
C ALA A 49 -4.03 -0.35 -7.01
N LYS A 50 -3.46 -1.56 -7.17
CA LYS A 50 -4.21 -2.83 -7.22
C LYS A 50 -4.54 -3.40 -5.84
N LEU A 51 -3.89 -2.90 -4.79
CA LEU A 51 -4.10 -3.37 -3.42
C LEU A 51 -5.38 -2.77 -2.82
N SER A 52 -5.98 -3.47 -1.84
CA SER A 52 -7.07 -2.92 -1.02
C SER A 52 -6.58 -1.77 -0.13
N ASP A 53 -7.51 -0.94 0.40
CA ASP A 53 -7.12 0.22 1.25
C ASP A 53 -6.33 -0.28 2.47
N GLU A 54 -6.82 -1.35 3.09
CA GLU A 54 -6.19 -2.01 4.23
C GLU A 54 -4.81 -2.57 3.89
N ALA A 55 -4.66 -3.23 2.73
CA ALA A 55 -3.37 -3.76 2.30
C ALA A 55 -2.35 -2.64 2.02
N VAL A 56 -2.78 -1.48 1.50
CA VAL A 56 -1.87 -0.34 1.33
C VAL A 56 -1.42 0.23 2.68
N LEU A 57 -2.31 0.33 3.67
CA LEU A 57 -1.93 0.81 5.01
C LEU A 57 -0.99 -0.17 5.72
N ASP A 58 -1.27 -1.46 5.63
CA ASP A 58 -0.38 -2.50 6.18
C ASP A 58 0.98 -2.50 5.48
N LEU A 59 1.01 -2.27 4.16
CA LEU A 59 2.25 -2.14 3.39
C LEU A 59 3.06 -0.94 3.86
N VAL A 60 2.43 0.21 4.06
CA VAL A 60 3.09 1.41 4.62
C VAL A 60 3.68 1.09 5.99
N ALA A 61 2.91 0.50 6.89
CA ALA A 61 3.39 0.13 8.22
C ALA A 61 4.57 -0.87 8.17
N ALA A 62 4.54 -1.83 7.25
CA ALA A 62 5.64 -2.75 7.03
C ALA A 62 6.88 -2.02 6.48
N LEU A 63 6.72 -1.11 5.51
CA LEU A 63 7.82 -0.32 4.96
C LEU A 63 8.48 0.56 6.04
N GLU A 64 7.70 1.13 6.96
CA GLU A 64 8.21 1.85 8.12
C GLU A 64 8.98 0.92 9.07
N LEU A 65 8.42 -0.24 9.39
CA LEU A 65 9.04 -1.25 10.26
C LEU A 65 10.41 -1.70 9.72
N TYR A 66 10.49 -1.95 8.42
CA TYR A 66 11.71 -2.40 7.75
C TYR A 66 12.60 -1.26 7.22
N GLN A 67 12.26 -0.01 7.52
CA GLN A 67 13.04 1.19 7.15
C GLN A 67 13.31 1.32 5.65
N ALA A 68 12.37 0.89 4.81
CA ALA A 68 12.46 0.94 3.36
C ALA A 68 12.01 2.30 2.79
N GLN A 69 12.77 3.36 3.12
CA GLN A 69 12.34 4.75 2.94
C GLN A 69 12.01 5.13 1.48
N GLU A 70 12.82 4.70 0.51
CA GLU A 70 12.60 5.06 -0.90
C GLU A 70 11.24 4.56 -1.42
N VAL A 71 10.88 3.33 -1.07
CA VAL A 71 9.61 2.70 -1.46
C VAL A 71 8.45 3.31 -0.65
N LEU A 72 8.68 3.60 0.63
CA LEU A 72 7.73 4.30 1.48
C LEU A 72 7.36 5.67 0.88
N ASP A 73 8.33 6.44 0.41
CA ASP A 73 8.10 7.76 -0.17
C ASP A 73 7.27 7.68 -1.46
N VAL A 74 7.48 6.65 -2.28
CA VAL A 74 6.64 6.39 -3.46
C VAL A 74 5.20 6.07 -3.06
N CYS A 75 5.02 5.15 -2.10
CA CYS A 75 3.68 4.79 -1.61
C CYS A 75 2.96 5.99 -0.99
N ALA A 76 3.65 6.74 -0.13
CA ALA A 76 3.14 7.95 0.51
C ALA A 76 2.74 8.99 -0.53
N ARG A 77 3.60 9.27 -1.52
CA ARG A 77 3.30 10.22 -2.60
C ARG A 77 2.06 9.79 -3.38
N TRP A 78 1.96 8.51 -3.72
CA TRP A 78 0.79 7.98 -4.41
C TRP A 78 -0.50 8.17 -3.59
N ILE A 79 -0.48 7.87 -2.29
CA ILE A 79 -1.62 8.07 -1.38
C ILE A 79 -2.02 9.56 -1.34
N ARG A 80 -1.06 10.46 -1.13
CA ARG A 80 -1.28 11.92 -1.08
C ARG A 80 -1.86 12.49 -2.38
N ASN A 81 -1.53 11.87 -3.51
CA ASN A 81 -2.04 12.26 -4.83
C ASN A 81 -3.38 11.60 -5.20
N SER A 82 -3.89 10.68 -4.38
CA SER A 82 -5.10 9.90 -4.67
C SER A 82 -6.35 10.23 -3.81
N PRO A 83 -6.51 11.41 -3.17
CA PRO A 83 -7.64 11.65 -2.25
C PRO A 83 -9.01 11.67 -2.95
N ALA A 84 -9.05 11.99 -4.25
CA ALA A 84 -10.29 11.92 -5.02
C ALA A 84 -10.71 10.48 -5.38
N LEU A 85 -9.73 9.60 -5.60
CA LEU A 85 -9.96 8.21 -6.00
C LEU A 85 -10.19 7.29 -4.80
N ARG A 86 -9.40 7.48 -3.74
CA ARG A 86 -9.42 6.66 -2.51
C ARG A 86 -9.44 7.57 -1.28
N PRO A 87 -10.56 8.27 -1.04
CA PRO A 87 -10.65 9.29 0.00
C PRO A 87 -10.44 8.72 1.41
N TRP A 88 -10.98 7.52 1.69
CA TRP A 88 -10.83 6.89 3.01
C TRP A 88 -9.40 6.43 3.28
N LEU A 89 -8.72 5.85 2.29
CA LEU A 89 -7.29 5.52 2.38
C LEU A 89 -6.45 6.76 2.71
N ALA A 90 -6.59 7.82 1.91
CA ALA A 90 -5.82 9.05 2.10
C ALA A 90 -6.10 9.69 3.47
N PHE A 91 -7.37 9.69 3.90
CA PHE A 91 -7.77 10.22 5.21
C PHE A 91 -7.15 9.43 6.38
N ARG A 92 -7.22 8.10 6.35
CA ARG A 92 -6.65 7.24 7.40
C ARG A 92 -5.13 7.35 7.46
N TYR A 93 -4.47 7.31 6.31
CA TYR A 93 -3.02 7.53 6.22
C TYR A 93 -2.64 8.89 6.83
N ALA A 94 -3.34 9.96 6.45
CA ALA A 94 -3.05 11.31 6.93
C ALA A 94 -3.22 11.47 8.45
N LEU A 95 -4.23 10.82 9.04
CA LEU A 95 -4.40 10.79 10.50
C LEU A 95 -3.23 10.10 11.21
N GLN A 96 -2.80 8.95 10.70
CA GLN A 96 -1.70 8.18 11.30
C GLN A 96 -0.37 8.95 11.26
N HIS A 97 -0.11 9.68 10.16
CA HIS A 97 1.16 10.36 9.92
C HIS A 97 1.12 11.85 10.24
N ARG A 98 0.02 12.36 10.80
CA ARG A 98 -0.21 13.79 11.12
C ARG A 98 -0.01 14.71 9.90
N ASP A 99 -0.36 14.24 8.71
CA ASP A 99 -0.28 14.98 7.45
C ASP A 99 -1.53 15.85 7.27
N ILE A 100 -1.49 17.07 7.82
CA ILE A 100 -2.63 18.00 7.83
C ILE A 100 -3.10 18.37 6.42
N SER A 101 -2.17 18.52 5.47
CA SER A 101 -2.50 18.92 4.09
C SER A 101 -3.31 17.82 3.39
N THR A 102 -2.87 16.57 3.53
CA THR A 102 -3.56 15.43 2.93
C THR A 102 -4.89 15.16 3.66
N LEU A 103 -4.92 15.38 4.97
CA LEU A 103 -6.13 15.25 5.77
C LEU A 103 -7.23 16.21 5.30
N ASP A 104 -6.92 17.49 5.12
CA ASP A 104 -7.88 18.50 4.65
C ASP A 104 -8.41 18.16 3.24
N CYS A 105 -7.52 17.77 2.32
CA CYS A 105 -7.90 17.32 0.99
C CYS A 105 -8.82 16.10 1.03
N ALA A 106 -8.45 15.05 1.77
CA ALA A 106 -9.23 13.81 1.85
C ALA A 106 -10.57 14.00 2.59
N ALA A 107 -10.63 14.89 3.59
CA ALA A 107 -11.85 15.23 4.32
C ALA A 107 -12.96 15.73 3.38
N ARG A 108 -12.63 16.57 2.40
CA ARG A 108 -13.60 17.08 1.42
C ARG A 108 -14.27 15.97 0.62
N TYR A 109 -13.47 15.00 0.14
CA TYR A 109 -13.98 13.88 -0.66
C TYR A 109 -14.71 12.83 0.19
N THR A 110 -14.23 12.53 1.39
CA THR A 110 -14.91 11.61 2.32
C THR A 110 -16.29 12.14 2.73
N LEU A 111 -16.42 13.44 3.03
CA LEU A 111 -17.71 14.05 3.37
C LEU A 111 -18.66 14.12 2.16
N ALA A 112 -18.15 14.45 0.97
CA ALA A 112 -18.95 14.48 -0.26
C ALA A 112 -19.54 13.11 -0.61
N SER A 113 -18.81 12.02 -0.35
CA SER A 113 -19.29 10.65 -0.61
C SER A 113 -20.55 10.27 0.18
N LYS A 114 -20.78 10.90 1.35
CA LYS A 114 -21.99 10.70 2.17
C LYS A 114 -23.16 11.59 1.76
N LEU A 115 -22.90 12.74 1.14
CA LEU A 115 -23.96 13.67 0.73
C LEU A 115 -24.68 13.21 -0.54
N VAL A 116 -24.03 12.44 -1.42
CA VAL A 116 -24.69 11.85 -2.60
C VAL A 116 -25.74 10.79 -2.21
N THR A 117 -25.56 10.12 -1.07
CA THR A 117 -26.53 9.14 -0.53
C THR A 117 -27.66 9.78 0.25
N TYR A 118 -27.50 11.03 0.70
CA TYR A 118 -28.53 11.78 1.43
C TYR A 118 -29.29 12.71 0.47
N ARG A 119 -30.02 12.15 -0.51
CA ARG A 119 -31.17 12.88 -1.07
C ARG A 119 -32.30 12.79 -0.05
N PRO A 120 -32.64 13.84 0.71
CA PRO A 120 -33.88 13.81 1.46
C PRO A 120 -35.01 13.58 0.46
N HIS A 121 -35.87 12.62 0.75
CA HIS A 121 -37.15 12.46 0.07
C HIS A 121 -37.96 13.75 0.26
N MET A 122 -37.69 14.78 -0.54
CA MET A 122 -38.59 15.89 -0.71
C MET A 122 -39.79 15.36 -1.48
N LYS A 123 -40.81 14.96 -0.72
CA LYS A 123 -42.16 14.76 -1.23
C LYS A 123 -42.54 16.04 -1.95
N SER A 124 -42.64 15.95 -3.28
CA SER A 124 -43.26 16.97 -4.12
C SER A 124 -44.70 17.13 -3.67
N THR A 125 -44.98 18.12 -2.83
CA THR A 125 -46.34 18.61 -2.65
C THR A 125 -46.66 19.48 -3.85
N ASN A 126 -47.49 18.92 -4.73
CA ASN A 126 -48.15 19.63 -5.83
C ASN A 126 -48.81 20.91 -5.30
N LEU A 127 -48.34 22.06 -5.77
CA LEU A 127 -49.11 23.29 -5.74
C LEU A 127 -49.95 23.31 -7.02
N ILE A 128 -51.20 22.91 -6.85
CA ILE A 128 -52.29 23.17 -7.78
C ILE A 128 -52.56 24.68 -7.71
N THR A 129 -52.44 25.36 -8.84
CA THR A 129 -53.18 26.60 -9.12
C THR A 129 -53.66 26.54 -10.55
#